data_AF-A0A2E3QUD5-F1
#
_entry.id   AF-A0A2E3QUD5-F1
#
_cell.length_a   1.000
_cell.length_b   1.000
_cell.length_c   1.000
_cell.angle_alpha   90.00
_cell.angle_beta   90.00
_cell.angle_gamma   90.00
#
_symmetry.space_group_name_H-M   'P 1'
#
loop_
_entity.id
_entity.type
_entity.pdbx_description
1 polymer ?
#
loop_
_entity_poly.entity_id
_entity_poly.type
_entity_poly.pdbx_seq_one_letter_code
_entity_poly.pdbx_strand_id
1 'polypeptide(L)'
;MPRSLALFVLCLLVGCAGASPSGGADSSASRAVRLVWAGLDDAAARFVEQGDRGPALDAVETCDGPFGTWFADFGVRGLACTAAQVVQPTTLLALAPTQPFQSGPHGASADGLDLDLTSDRAFGHYDPEFVRWAWSAAIPDGTAEQALIQPIYRRHVARLARIYWLTHQDLVDGGFPDATPIGPLKDYARFLDGGPVPAGAEAYESAGFSVFAFTDRSETLLSEIGLPVGNEWELKYEANTAYGFWLRRRADGTHADFRDGLRSLLSALDAEWLATHSG
;
A
#
# COMPACT_ATOMS: atom_id res chain seq x y z
N MET A 1 16.81 10.55 4.02
CA MET A 1 15.44 10.59 4.59
C MET A 1 14.50 9.53 3.99
N PRO A 2 14.43 8.31 4.56
CA PRO A 2 13.48 7.27 4.15
C PRO A 2 12.72 6.74 5.40
N ARG A 3 11.80 7.48 6.05
CA ARG A 3 10.43 7.79 5.60
C ARG A 3 9.68 6.60 5.00
N SER A 4 8.83 5.87 5.76
CA SER A 4 7.95 4.86 5.15
C SER A 4 6.56 4.71 5.79
N LEU A 5 5.69 4.07 5.02
CA LEU A 5 4.36 3.58 5.38
C LEU A 5 3.28 4.64 5.66
N ALA A 6 3.09 5.60 4.75
CA ALA A 6 1.71 6.06 4.55
C ALA A 6 0.97 4.97 3.75
N LEU A 7 -0.21 4.60 4.26
CA LEU A 7 -1.36 4.10 3.49
C LEU A 7 -1.18 2.83 2.64
N PHE A 8 -0.73 1.69 3.21
CA PHE A 8 -0.53 0.49 2.37
C PHE A 8 -1.72 0.16 1.49
N VAL A 9 -2.90 0.21 2.09
CA VAL A 9 -4.08 0.36 1.29
C VAL A 9 -4.88 1.47 1.99
N LEU A 10 -5.78 1.21 2.96
CA LEU A 10 -6.71 2.15 3.65
C LEU A 10 -8.20 2.18 3.19
N CYS A 11 -8.73 1.64 2.09
CA CYS A 11 -8.12 1.21 0.84
C CYS A 11 -7.12 2.28 0.29
N LEU A 12 -6.18 1.98 -0.63
CA LEU A 12 -5.54 3.01 -1.46
C LEU A 12 -6.67 3.44 -2.38
N LEU A 13 -7.13 4.70 -2.31
CA LEU A 13 -8.37 5.18 -2.93
C LEU A 13 -9.67 4.86 -2.14
N VAL A 14 -9.54 4.25 -0.96
CA VAL A 14 -10.54 3.35 -0.34
C VAL A 14 -10.98 2.24 -1.29
N GLY A 15 -11.29 1.07 -0.76
CA GLY A 15 -11.94 0.06 -1.56
C GLY A 15 -13.44 0.08 -1.31
N CYS A 16 -14.30 0.05 -2.37
CA CYS A 16 -15.76 -0.25 -2.44
C CYS A 16 -16.31 -0.60 -3.88
N ALA A 17 -17.13 -1.65 -4.18
CA ALA A 17 -17.42 -2.94 -3.49
C ALA A 17 -18.01 -4.05 -4.39
N GLY A 18 -17.69 -5.32 -4.06
CA GLY A 18 -18.18 -6.58 -4.68
C GLY A 18 -18.45 -7.71 -3.65
N ALA A 19 -19.49 -8.52 -3.90
CA ALA A 19 -20.28 -9.17 -2.83
C ALA A 19 -19.66 -10.37 -2.06
N SER A 20 -20.07 -10.51 -0.78
CA SER A 20 -20.17 -11.79 -0.07
C SER A 20 -21.65 -12.21 0.10
N PRO A 21 -21.97 -13.52 0.11
CA PRO A 21 -23.34 -14.01 -0.10
C PRO A 21 -24.22 -14.04 1.16
N SER A 22 -24.31 -12.93 1.91
CA SER A 22 -25.37 -12.72 2.92
C SER A 22 -25.43 -11.27 3.43
N GLY A 23 -26.44 -10.51 3.01
CA GLY A 23 -26.65 -9.11 3.43
C GLY A 23 -26.07 -8.10 2.43
N GLY A 24 -26.89 -7.12 2.02
CA GLY A 24 -26.47 -6.12 1.04
C GLY A 24 -25.46 -5.13 1.62
N ALA A 25 -24.27 -5.08 1.04
CA ALA A 25 -23.30 -4.02 1.33
C ALA A 25 -23.82 -2.66 0.85
N ASP A 26 -23.53 -1.61 1.61
CA ASP A 26 -24.09 -0.27 1.37
C ASP A 26 -23.57 0.34 0.06
N SER A 27 -24.51 0.59 -0.87
CA SER A 27 -24.24 1.21 -2.18
C SER A 27 -23.49 2.54 -2.12
N SER A 28 -23.57 3.25 -0.99
CA SER A 28 -22.91 4.53 -0.74
C SER A 28 -21.38 4.39 -0.76
N ALA A 29 -20.88 3.34 -0.12
CA ALA A 29 -19.48 2.96 -0.10
C ALA A 29 -19.01 2.71 -1.53
N SER A 30 -19.66 1.77 -2.23
CA SER A 30 -19.34 1.34 -3.60
C SER A 30 -19.30 2.48 -4.61
N ARG A 31 -20.13 3.50 -4.39
CA ARG A 31 -20.16 4.70 -5.22
C ARG A 31 -18.97 5.60 -4.96
N ALA A 32 -18.58 5.80 -3.70
CA ALA A 32 -17.48 6.71 -3.35
C ALA A 32 -16.16 6.26 -3.99
N VAL A 33 -15.86 4.96 -3.99
CA VAL A 33 -14.61 4.42 -4.56
C VAL A 33 -14.62 4.36 -6.08
N ARG A 34 -15.78 4.14 -6.72
CA ARG A 34 -15.91 4.35 -8.18
C ARG A 34 -15.55 5.77 -8.59
N LEU A 35 -15.89 6.79 -7.78
CA LEU A 35 -15.45 8.16 -8.04
C LEU A 35 -13.93 8.29 -7.96
N VAL A 36 -13.30 7.66 -6.95
CA VAL A 36 -11.83 7.72 -6.80
C VAL A 36 -11.12 7.04 -7.97
N TRP A 37 -11.56 5.84 -8.38
CA TRP A 37 -11.06 5.20 -9.60
C TRP A 37 -11.23 6.14 -10.81
N ALA A 38 -12.44 6.61 -11.08
CA ALA A 38 -12.73 7.44 -12.25
C ALA A 38 -11.95 8.76 -12.29
N GLY A 39 -11.67 9.37 -11.14
CA GLY A 39 -10.91 10.62 -11.04
C GLY A 39 -9.40 10.46 -10.92
N LEU A 40 -8.86 9.24 -10.80
CA LEU A 40 -7.44 9.03 -10.55
C LEU A 40 -6.54 9.49 -11.70
N ASP A 41 -6.99 9.32 -12.95
CA ASP A 41 -6.27 9.83 -14.13
C ASP A 41 -6.17 11.36 -14.12
N ASP A 42 -7.29 12.05 -13.92
CA ASP A 42 -7.34 13.52 -13.85
C ASP A 42 -6.55 14.07 -12.66
N ALA A 43 -6.59 13.39 -11.51
CA ALA A 43 -5.80 13.77 -10.34
C ALA A 43 -4.31 13.60 -10.61
N ALA A 44 -3.87 12.45 -11.15
CA ALA A 44 -2.47 12.19 -11.49
C ALA A 44 -1.93 13.16 -12.55
N ALA A 45 -2.73 13.51 -13.56
CA ALA A 45 -2.33 14.48 -14.59
C ALA A 45 -1.97 15.86 -14.00
N ARG A 46 -2.70 16.32 -12.97
CA ARG A 46 -2.40 17.61 -12.30
C ARG A 46 -1.05 17.64 -11.60
N PHE A 47 -0.57 16.50 -11.07
CA PHE A 47 0.79 16.41 -10.52
C PHE A 47 1.86 16.54 -11.62
N VAL A 48 1.58 16.03 -12.83
CA VAL A 48 2.52 16.10 -13.96
C VAL A 48 2.54 17.50 -14.58
N GLU A 49 1.39 18.15 -14.77
CA GLU A 49 1.30 19.51 -15.35
C GLU A 49 1.92 20.60 -14.46
N GLN A 50 1.98 20.38 -13.15
CA GLN A 50 2.65 21.28 -12.20
C GLN A 50 4.16 20.98 -12.03
N GLY A 51 4.64 19.87 -12.61
CA GLY A 51 5.99 19.32 -12.39
C GLY A 51 6.88 19.32 -13.62
N ASP A 52 6.90 20.40 -14.42
CA ASP A 52 7.88 20.53 -15.50
C ASP A 52 9.30 20.57 -14.90
N ARG A 53 10.14 19.61 -15.32
CA ARG A 53 11.24 19.08 -14.49
C ARG A 53 12.45 20.04 -14.39
N GLY A 54 12.39 20.98 -13.46
CA GLY A 54 13.53 21.80 -13.03
C GLY A 54 14.52 21.03 -12.13
N PRO A 55 15.84 21.30 -12.22
CA PRO A 55 16.86 20.65 -11.39
C PRO A 55 16.97 21.31 -9.99
N ALA A 56 15.89 21.27 -9.22
CA ALA A 56 15.86 21.67 -7.81
C ALA A 56 14.78 20.88 -7.05
N LEU A 57 15.09 20.44 -5.83
CA LEU A 57 14.24 19.57 -5.01
C LEU A 57 13.09 20.32 -4.29
N ASP A 58 12.75 21.52 -4.75
CA ASP A 58 12.10 22.55 -3.93
C ASP A 58 10.72 23.01 -4.46
N ALA A 59 10.10 22.28 -5.40
CA ALA A 59 8.82 22.68 -6.01
C ALA A 59 7.90 21.51 -6.45
N VAL A 60 7.39 20.73 -5.48
CA VAL A 60 6.15 19.92 -5.65
C VAL A 60 5.33 19.97 -4.33
N GLU A 61 4.79 21.14 -4.00
CA GLU A 61 3.89 21.38 -2.84
C GLU A 61 2.47 20.84 -3.10
N THR A 62 2.30 19.51 -3.21
CA THR A 62 0.98 18.90 -3.46
C THR A 62 0.64 17.68 -2.61
N CYS A 63 1.63 17.16 -1.86
CA CYS A 63 1.45 16.06 -0.90
C CYS A 63 1.92 16.45 0.50
N ASP A 64 1.46 17.59 0.99
CA ASP A 64 1.64 18.02 2.38
C ASP A 64 0.64 17.36 3.34
N GLY A 65 0.86 17.53 4.65
CA GLY A 65 0.00 16.96 5.70
C GLY A 65 0.17 15.45 5.86
N PRO A 66 -0.90 14.66 6.09
CA PRO A 66 -0.80 13.26 6.53
C PRO A 66 -0.18 12.32 5.48
N PHE A 67 -0.02 12.76 4.22
CA PHE A 67 0.60 11.97 3.15
C PHE A 67 1.98 12.48 2.73
N GLY A 68 2.60 13.33 3.55
CA GLY A 68 3.95 13.87 3.41
C GLY A 68 4.96 12.92 2.74
N THR A 69 5.29 13.19 1.47
CA THR A 69 6.19 12.35 0.68
C THR A 69 7.02 13.17 -0.31
N TRP A 70 8.26 12.74 -0.55
CA TRP A 70 9.12 13.27 -1.63
C TRP A 70 8.94 12.52 -2.95
N PHE A 71 8.07 11.51 -2.94
CA PHE A 71 7.75 10.63 -4.07
C PHE A 71 6.24 10.70 -4.27
N ALA A 72 5.78 11.72 -4.99
CA ALA A 72 4.35 11.99 -5.22
C ALA A 72 3.79 11.13 -6.38
N ASP A 73 4.66 10.72 -7.30
CA ASP A 73 4.38 9.97 -8.52
C ASP A 73 4.62 8.46 -8.41
N PHE A 74 5.22 7.99 -7.31
CA PHE A 74 5.44 6.56 -7.06
C PHE A 74 5.37 6.19 -5.57
N GLY A 75 5.37 4.88 -5.34
CA GLY A 75 5.08 4.31 -4.05
C GLY A 75 3.61 4.45 -3.69
N VAL A 76 3.24 3.62 -2.73
CA VAL A 76 1.95 3.66 -2.03
C VAL A 76 1.55 5.09 -1.60
N ARG A 77 2.50 5.88 -1.07
CA ARG A 77 2.22 7.23 -0.57
C ARG A 77 1.81 8.22 -1.65
N GLY A 78 2.45 8.18 -2.82
CA GLY A 78 2.10 9.03 -3.95
C GLY A 78 0.68 8.75 -4.42
N LEU A 79 0.38 7.47 -4.71
CA LEU A 79 -0.96 7.02 -5.08
C LEU A 79 -2.04 7.38 -4.05
N ALA A 80 -1.72 7.29 -2.75
CA ALA A 80 -2.58 7.73 -1.65
C ALA A 80 -2.82 9.24 -1.59
N CYS A 81 -1.80 10.04 -1.86
CA CYS A 81 -1.94 11.49 -1.99
C CYS A 81 -2.83 11.85 -3.19
N THR A 82 -2.59 11.23 -4.35
CA THR A 82 -3.41 11.41 -5.55
C THR A 82 -4.87 11.01 -5.32
N ALA A 83 -5.12 9.94 -4.55
CA ALA A 83 -6.45 9.52 -4.14
C ALA A 83 -7.25 10.61 -3.40
N ALA A 84 -6.59 11.27 -2.44
CA ALA A 84 -7.19 12.27 -1.58
C ALA A 84 -7.65 13.53 -2.33
N GLN A 85 -7.06 13.79 -3.51
CA GLN A 85 -7.48 14.88 -4.41
C GLN A 85 -8.82 14.59 -5.12
N VAL A 86 -9.28 13.33 -5.13
CA VAL A 86 -10.57 12.93 -5.74
C VAL A 86 -11.67 12.78 -4.67
N VAL A 87 -11.40 12.05 -3.59
CA VAL A 87 -12.30 11.94 -2.43
C VAL A 87 -11.48 12.00 -1.15
N GLN A 88 -11.91 12.82 -0.20
CA GLN A 88 -11.23 13.01 1.07
C GLN A 88 -11.23 11.72 1.91
N PRO A 89 -10.11 11.32 2.53
CA PRO A 89 -10.01 10.11 3.35
C PRO A 89 -11.11 9.99 4.41
N THR A 90 -11.41 11.08 5.12
CA THR A 90 -12.44 11.14 6.16
C THR A 90 -13.85 10.82 5.63
N THR A 91 -14.16 11.20 4.39
CA THR A 91 -15.45 10.85 3.74
C THR A 91 -15.62 9.35 3.58
N LEU A 92 -14.51 8.63 3.34
CA LEU A 92 -14.52 7.20 3.12
C LEU A 92 -14.44 6.44 4.44
N LEU A 93 -13.71 6.97 5.43
CA LEU A 93 -13.68 6.47 6.81
C LEU A 93 -15.05 6.61 7.50
N ALA A 94 -15.87 7.60 7.13
CA ALA A 94 -17.25 7.73 7.58
C ALA A 94 -18.20 6.61 7.09
N LEU A 95 -17.76 5.80 6.13
CA LEU A 95 -18.52 4.65 5.57
C LEU A 95 -18.03 3.31 6.12
N ALA A 96 -16.94 3.31 6.91
CA ALA A 96 -16.34 2.11 7.48
C ALA A 96 -17.11 1.65 8.75
N PRO A 97 -17.24 0.33 8.98
CA PRO A 97 -17.89 -0.20 10.17
C PRO A 97 -17.04 -0.03 11.44
N THR A 98 -15.71 0.02 11.28
CA THR A 98 -14.72 0.16 12.36
C THR A 98 -13.65 1.19 11.97
N GLN A 99 -12.88 1.67 12.95
CA GLN A 99 -11.72 2.53 12.67
C GLN A 99 -10.57 1.70 12.07
N PRO A 100 -9.68 2.29 11.25
CA PRO A 100 -8.63 1.53 10.56
C PRO A 100 -7.61 0.86 11.47
N PHE A 101 -7.36 1.43 12.65
CA PHE A 101 -6.29 1.01 13.55
C PHE A 101 -6.85 0.67 14.92
N GLN A 102 -6.45 -0.49 15.46
CA GLN A 102 -6.75 -0.88 16.85
C GLN A 102 -5.76 -0.26 17.83
N SER A 103 -4.52 -0.05 17.38
CA SER A 103 -3.43 0.54 18.17
C SER A 103 -2.29 1.02 17.26
N GLY A 104 -1.26 1.61 17.87
CA GLY A 104 -0.14 2.24 17.17
C GLY A 104 -0.22 3.76 17.22
N PRO A 105 0.64 4.46 16.45
CA PRO A 105 0.79 5.91 16.53
C PRO A 105 -0.08 6.64 15.48
N HIS A 106 -1.14 6.00 14.98
CA HIS A 106 -2.01 6.55 13.93
C HIS A 106 -3.44 6.69 14.45
N GLY A 107 -4.02 7.87 14.31
CA GLY A 107 -5.44 8.14 14.51
C GLY A 107 -6.16 8.33 13.17
N ALA A 108 -7.24 7.61 12.93
CA ALA A 108 -8.01 7.74 11.69
C ALA A 108 -9.50 7.51 11.96
N SER A 109 -10.33 8.51 11.64
CA SER A 109 -11.79 8.44 11.78
C SER A 109 -12.50 9.30 10.72
N ALA A 110 -13.83 9.37 10.80
CA ALA A 110 -14.64 10.32 10.03
C ALA A 110 -14.31 11.79 10.34
N ASP A 111 -13.77 12.09 11.53
CA ASP A 111 -13.54 13.45 12.02
C ASP A 111 -12.13 13.97 11.71
N GLY A 112 -11.19 13.07 11.40
CA GLY A 112 -9.80 13.47 11.17
C GLY A 112 -8.87 12.30 10.82
N LEU A 113 -7.68 12.67 10.35
CA LEU A 113 -6.61 11.75 10.00
C LEU A 113 -5.28 12.31 10.52
N ASP A 114 -4.69 11.60 11.47
CA ASP A 114 -3.41 11.90 12.10
C ASP A 114 -2.49 10.68 11.96
N LEU A 115 -1.45 10.81 11.14
CA LEU A 115 -0.54 9.72 10.82
C LEU A 115 0.86 10.09 11.27
N ASP A 116 1.28 9.63 12.44
CA ASP A 116 2.68 9.71 12.85
C ASP A 116 3.54 8.75 12.00
N LEU A 117 4.00 9.26 10.85
CA LEU A 117 4.97 8.62 9.98
C LEU A 117 6.42 8.80 10.46
N THR A 118 6.62 9.41 11.64
CA THR A 118 7.92 9.67 12.27
C THR A 118 8.23 8.75 13.44
N SER A 119 7.23 7.99 13.92
CA SER A 119 7.39 7.00 14.97
C SER A 119 8.55 6.05 14.66
N ASP A 120 9.53 6.01 15.55
CA ASP A 120 10.74 5.23 15.37
C ASP A 120 10.52 3.74 15.70
N ARG A 121 9.59 3.44 16.61
CA ARG A 121 9.36 2.11 17.20
C ARG A 121 7.92 1.59 17.19
N ALA A 122 6.93 2.37 16.75
CA ALA A 122 5.54 1.92 16.66
C ALA A 122 4.98 2.07 15.24
N PHE A 123 4.06 1.20 14.85
CA PHE A 123 3.35 1.24 13.56
C PHE A 123 1.85 1.07 13.80
N GLY A 124 1.00 1.52 12.86
CA GLY A 124 -0.43 1.26 12.94
C GLY A 124 -0.76 -0.23 12.83
N HIS A 125 -1.36 -0.79 13.88
CA HIS A 125 -1.91 -2.14 13.90
C HIS A 125 -3.34 -2.09 13.35
N TYR A 126 -3.58 -2.72 12.20
CA TYR A 126 -4.88 -2.60 11.54
C TYR A 126 -5.99 -3.35 12.28
N ASP A 127 -7.21 -2.83 12.20
CA ASP A 127 -8.40 -3.59 12.53
C ASP A 127 -8.77 -4.57 11.39
N PRO A 128 -8.91 -5.88 11.67
CA PRO A 128 -9.15 -6.87 10.62
C PRO A 128 -10.58 -6.77 10.03
N GLU A 129 -11.56 -6.23 10.76
CA GLU A 129 -12.88 -5.95 10.18
C GLU A 129 -12.81 -4.80 9.19
N PHE A 130 -12.07 -3.74 9.51
CA PHE A 130 -11.78 -2.65 8.59
C PHE A 130 -11.07 -3.14 7.32
N VAL A 131 -10.04 -3.98 7.47
CA VAL A 131 -9.26 -4.52 6.33
C VAL A 131 -10.15 -5.38 5.42
N ARG A 132 -10.97 -6.28 5.99
CA ARG A 132 -11.92 -7.09 5.19
C ARG A 132 -13.00 -6.25 4.54
N TRP A 133 -13.58 -5.29 5.26
CA TRP A 133 -14.49 -4.32 4.69
C TRP A 133 -13.82 -3.68 3.48
N ALA A 134 -12.70 -2.99 3.67
CA ALA A 134 -12.02 -2.26 2.61
C ALA A 134 -11.56 -3.15 1.42
N TRP A 135 -11.26 -4.44 1.60
CA TRP A 135 -10.94 -5.35 0.48
C TRP A 135 -12.14 -5.94 -0.24
N SER A 136 -13.16 -6.43 0.48
CA SER A 136 -14.47 -6.76 -0.12
C SER A 136 -15.01 -5.58 -0.93
N ALA A 137 -14.57 -4.42 -0.49
CA ALA A 137 -14.89 -3.18 -1.05
C ALA A 137 -13.95 -2.87 -2.28
N ALA A 138 -12.62 -3.00 -2.28
CA ALA A 138 -11.76 -2.53 -3.40
C ALA A 138 -12.00 -3.11 -4.81
N ILE A 139 -12.70 -4.24 -4.89
CA ILE A 139 -12.76 -5.09 -6.06
C ILE A 139 -14.04 -4.79 -6.86
N PRO A 140 -13.94 -4.52 -8.18
CA PRO A 140 -15.10 -4.23 -9.02
C PRO A 140 -16.07 -5.42 -9.14
N ASP A 141 -17.37 -5.13 -9.09
CA ASP A 141 -18.41 -6.15 -9.21
C ASP A 141 -18.84 -6.31 -10.68
N GLY A 142 -18.41 -7.43 -11.28
CA GLY A 142 -18.77 -7.80 -12.64
C GLY A 142 -17.96 -7.12 -13.76
N THR A 143 -18.16 -7.63 -14.98
CA THR A 143 -17.31 -7.35 -16.15
C THR A 143 -17.41 -5.91 -16.66
N ALA A 144 -18.58 -5.27 -16.53
CA ALA A 144 -18.77 -3.88 -16.98
C ALA A 144 -17.98 -2.88 -16.13
N GLU A 145 -17.92 -3.09 -14.81
CA GLU A 145 -17.15 -2.24 -13.90
C GLU A 145 -15.65 -2.51 -14.03
N GLN A 146 -15.26 -3.79 -14.14
CA GLN A 146 -13.88 -4.19 -14.47
C GLN A 146 -13.38 -3.49 -15.73
N ALA A 147 -14.16 -3.49 -16.82
CA ALA A 147 -13.76 -2.85 -18.08
C ALA A 147 -13.51 -1.34 -17.97
N LEU A 148 -14.21 -0.64 -17.07
CA LEU A 148 -14.00 0.79 -16.81
C LEU A 148 -12.76 1.05 -15.95
N ILE A 149 -12.50 0.22 -14.94
CA ILE A 149 -11.39 0.37 -13.99
C ILE A 149 -10.06 -0.16 -14.55
N GLN A 150 -10.12 -1.16 -15.44
CA GLN A 150 -8.95 -1.86 -15.97
C GLN A 150 -7.82 -0.96 -16.53
N PRO A 151 -8.08 0.13 -17.29
CA PRO A 151 -7.02 1.02 -17.79
C PRO A 151 -6.34 1.80 -16.67
N ILE A 152 -7.12 2.24 -15.68
CA ILE A 152 -6.71 3.07 -14.55
C ILE A 152 -5.86 2.22 -13.59
N TYR A 153 -6.30 1.00 -13.29
CA TYR A 153 -5.52 -0.01 -12.56
C TYR A 153 -4.16 -0.25 -13.21
N ARG A 154 -4.13 -0.50 -14.53
CA ARG A 154 -2.89 -0.77 -15.28
C ARG A 154 -1.90 0.39 -15.23
N ARG A 155 -2.39 1.63 -15.20
CA ARG A 155 -1.56 2.84 -15.18
C ARG A 155 -0.98 3.14 -13.80
N HIS A 156 -1.77 3.01 -12.73
CA HIS A 156 -1.41 3.55 -11.41
C HIS A 156 -1.22 2.52 -10.30
N VAL A 157 -1.87 1.35 -10.40
CA VAL A 157 -1.99 0.40 -9.26
C VAL A 157 -1.25 -0.91 -9.53
N ALA A 158 -1.20 -1.38 -10.79
CA ALA A 158 -0.66 -2.69 -11.15
C ALA A 158 0.78 -2.90 -10.67
N ARG A 159 1.67 -1.90 -10.82
CA ARG A 159 3.07 -2.00 -10.36
C ARG A 159 3.14 -2.32 -8.86
N LEU A 160 2.40 -1.58 -8.04
CA LEU A 160 2.36 -1.78 -6.59
C LEU A 160 1.72 -3.12 -6.23
N ALA A 161 0.58 -3.47 -6.83
CA ALA A 161 -0.10 -4.75 -6.57
C ALA A 161 0.83 -5.94 -6.84
N ARG A 162 1.57 -5.92 -7.96
CA ARG A 162 2.53 -6.94 -8.36
C ARG A 162 3.74 -7.03 -7.42
N ILE A 163 4.34 -5.90 -7.04
CA ILE A 163 5.47 -5.85 -6.09
C ILE A 163 5.08 -6.45 -4.73
N TYR A 164 3.91 -6.08 -4.22
CA TYR A 164 3.44 -6.61 -2.95
C TYR A 164 3.07 -8.09 -3.03
N TRP A 165 2.62 -8.58 -4.18
CA TRP A 165 2.42 -10.01 -4.41
C TRP A 165 3.74 -10.78 -4.43
N LEU A 166 4.73 -10.36 -5.23
CA LEU A 166 6.03 -11.04 -5.33
C LEU A 166 6.78 -11.05 -4.00
N THR A 167 6.80 -9.93 -3.26
CA THR A 167 7.41 -9.89 -1.92
C THR A 167 6.66 -10.71 -0.88
N HIS A 168 5.36 -10.98 -1.06
CA HIS A 168 4.64 -11.96 -0.25
C HIS A 168 5.05 -13.39 -0.61
N GLN A 169 5.12 -13.74 -1.90
CA GLN A 169 5.51 -15.08 -2.35
C GLN A 169 6.93 -15.44 -1.89
N ASP A 170 7.90 -14.54 -2.10
CA ASP A 170 9.28 -14.73 -1.64
C ASP A 170 9.39 -14.91 -0.10
N LEU A 171 8.52 -14.24 0.68
CA LEU A 171 8.44 -14.47 2.12
C LEU A 171 7.86 -15.86 2.44
N VAL A 172 6.84 -16.30 1.70
CA VAL A 172 6.21 -17.63 1.84
C VAL A 172 7.18 -18.76 1.47
N ASP A 173 8.01 -18.58 0.43
CA ASP A 173 9.11 -19.51 0.10
C ASP A 173 10.14 -19.61 1.24
N GLY A 174 10.31 -18.52 2.00
CA GLY A 174 11.06 -18.48 3.26
C GLY A 174 10.33 -19.04 4.49
N GLY A 175 9.10 -19.54 4.33
CA GLY A 175 8.27 -20.13 5.38
C GLY A 175 7.33 -19.15 6.13
N PHE A 176 7.12 -17.93 5.63
CA PHE A 176 6.15 -16.98 6.19
C PHE A 176 4.71 -17.53 6.15
N PRO A 177 3.86 -17.29 7.18
CA PRO A 177 4.11 -16.48 8.38
C PRO A 177 4.73 -17.25 9.55
N ASP A 178 4.89 -18.58 9.45
CA ASP A 178 5.22 -19.41 10.61
C ASP A 178 6.72 -19.37 10.94
N ALA A 179 7.59 -19.37 9.93
CA ALA A 179 9.03 -19.26 10.09
C ALA A 179 9.47 -17.82 10.41
N THR A 180 10.56 -17.70 11.17
CA THR A 180 11.30 -16.43 11.23
C THR A 180 12.06 -16.23 9.92
N PRO A 181 11.95 -15.05 9.26
CA PRO A 181 12.76 -14.73 8.09
C PRO A 181 14.27 -14.83 8.36
N ILE A 182 15.07 -14.88 7.29
CA ILE A 182 16.53 -14.90 7.35
C ILE A 182 17.15 -13.53 7.04
N GLY A 183 18.45 -13.37 7.34
CA GLY A 183 19.18 -12.15 7.02
C GLY A 183 18.57 -10.88 7.66
N PRO A 184 18.63 -9.72 6.99
CA PRO A 184 18.10 -8.46 7.55
C PRO A 184 16.60 -8.48 7.87
N LEU A 185 15.80 -9.33 7.20
CA LEU A 185 14.38 -9.51 7.53
C LEU A 185 14.18 -10.15 8.92
N LYS A 186 15.14 -10.98 9.37
CA LYS A 186 15.15 -11.56 10.73
C LYS A 186 15.26 -10.47 11.80
N ASP A 187 16.19 -9.55 11.60
CA ASP A 187 16.47 -8.49 12.56
C ASP A 187 15.34 -7.47 12.58
N TYR A 188 14.72 -7.21 11.42
CA TYR A 188 13.51 -6.41 11.34
C TYR A 188 12.32 -7.06 12.06
N ALA A 189 12.07 -8.35 11.87
CA ALA A 189 11.02 -9.07 12.59
C ALA A 189 11.24 -9.02 14.11
N ARG A 190 12.47 -9.29 14.57
CA ARG A 190 12.87 -9.16 15.98
C ARG A 190 12.69 -7.75 16.53
N PHE A 191 12.92 -6.72 15.72
CA PHE A 191 12.70 -5.33 16.10
C PHE A 191 11.20 -5.01 16.30
N LEU A 192 10.32 -5.51 15.42
CA LEU A 192 8.86 -5.40 15.60
C LEU A 192 8.39 -6.09 16.89
N ASP A 193 9.02 -7.20 17.26
CA ASP A 193 8.77 -7.91 18.52
C ASP A 193 9.41 -7.21 19.77
N GLY A 194 9.74 -5.92 19.67
CA GLY A 194 10.30 -5.10 20.76
C GLY A 194 11.83 -5.22 20.93
N GLY A 195 12.52 -5.90 20.03
CA GLY A 195 13.97 -6.07 20.04
C GLY A 195 14.77 -4.77 19.78
N PRO A 196 16.11 -4.87 19.69
CA PRO A 196 16.94 -3.73 19.33
C PRO A 196 16.69 -3.28 17.89
N VAL A 197 17.04 -2.03 17.59
CA VAL A 197 17.13 -1.53 16.21
C VAL A 197 18.02 -2.47 15.37
N PRO A 198 17.64 -2.83 14.13
CA PRO A 198 18.48 -3.65 13.26
C PRO A 198 19.79 -2.95 12.92
N ALA A 199 20.91 -3.69 12.93
CA ALA A 199 22.21 -3.12 12.57
C ALA A 199 22.21 -2.62 11.12
N GLY A 200 22.69 -1.39 10.90
CA GLY A 200 22.61 -0.67 9.63
C GLY A 200 21.33 0.16 9.47
N ALA A 201 20.32 -0.01 10.33
CA ALA A 201 19.16 0.88 10.37
C ALA A 201 19.43 2.17 11.17
N GLU A 202 20.49 2.22 12.00
CA GLU A 202 20.91 3.42 12.74
C GLU A 202 21.46 4.53 11.82
N ALA A 203 21.91 4.17 10.61
CA ALA A 203 22.35 5.13 9.59
C ALA A 203 21.18 5.88 8.91
N TYR A 204 19.94 5.54 9.27
CA TYR A 204 18.73 6.12 8.69
C TYR A 204 17.84 6.69 9.79
N GLU A 205 17.33 7.90 9.59
CA GLU A 205 16.62 8.73 10.58
C GLU A 205 15.26 8.15 11.08
N SER A 206 14.91 6.91 10.71
CA SER A 206 13.66 6.24 11.08
C SER A 206 13.84 4.70 11.02
N ALA A 207 14.58 4.18 12.00
CA ALA A 207 15.12 2.81 12.10
C ALA A 207 14.12 1.66 11.83
N GLY A 208 12.81 1.87 12.01
CA GLY A 208 11.78 0.85 11.85
C GLY A 208 11.05 0.81 10.51
N PHE A 209 11.40 1.63 9.50
CA PHE A 209 10.41 1.96 8.45
C PHE A 209 10.87 1.73 7.01
N SER A 210 12.02 2.26 6.57
CA SER A 210 12.62 1.91 5.27
C SER A 210 13.90 1.13 5.49
N VAL A 211 13.91 -0.13 5.06
CA VAL A 211 15.09 -0.98 5.25
C VAL A 211 15.78 -1.16 3.90
N PHE A 212 16.75 -0.30 3.61
CA PHE A 212 17.69 -0.51 2.49
C PHE A 212 18.46 -1.83 2.63
N ALA A 213 18.51 -2.45 3.81
CA ALA A 213 19.06 -3.79 3.97
C ALA A 213 18.20 -4.91 3.32
N PHE A 214 17.06 -4.59 2.70
CA PHE A 214 16.33 -5.53 1.82
C PHE A 214 16.72 -5.37 0.33
N THR A 215 17.58 -4.41 -0.03
CA THR A 215 17.81 -4.02 -1.43
C THR A 215 18.29 -5.17 -2.31
N ASP A 216 19.28 -5.96 -1.88
CA ASP A 216 19.79 -7.11 -2.63
C ASP A 216 18.68 -8.16 -2.94
N ARG A 217 17.77 -8.35 -1.98
CA ARG A 217 16.63 -9.27 -2.11
C ARG A 217 15.54 -8.68 -2.98
N SER A 218 15.28 -7.39 -2.86
CA SER A 218 14.39 -6.64 -3.73
C SER A 218 14.88 -6.70 -5.18
N GLU A 219 16.14 -6.37 -5.45
CA GLU A 219 16.78 -6.38 -6.79
C GLU A 219 16.61 -7.71 -7.52
N THR A 220 16.68 -8.83 -6.79
CA THR A 220 16.41 -10.16 -7.33
C THR A 220 14.98 -10.26 -7.89
N LEU A 221 13.98 -9.87 -7.10
CA LEU A 221 12.56 -9.85 -7.52
C LEU A 221 12.25 -8.81 -8.60
N LEU A 222 13.01 -7.73 -8.70
CA LEU A 222 12.73 -6.67 -9.69
C LEU A 222 12.84 -7.17 -11.14
N SER A 223 13.65 -8.21 -11.36
CA SER A 223 13.79 -8.85 -12.67
C SER A 223 12.52 -9.58 -13.15
N GLU A 224 11.64 -9.97 -12.23
CA GLU A 224 10.42 -10.75 -12.50
C GLU A 224 9.19 -9.89 -12.79
N ILE A 225 9.18 -8.63 -12.32
CA ILE A 225 8.03 -7.71 -12.43
C ILE A 225 7.61 -7.47 -13.89
N GLY A 226 8.56 -7.50 -14.84
CA GLY A 226 8.29 -7.37 -16.28
C GLY A 226 7.71 -6.02 -16.72
N LEU A 227 7.82 -4.96 -15.89
CA LEU A 227 7.28 -3.64 -16.18
C LEU A 227 8.37 -2.67 -16.68
N PRO A 228 8.02 -1.70 -17.55
CA PRO A 228 8.89 -0.56 -17.82
C PRO A 228 9.00 0.32 -16.57
N VAL A 229 10.22 0.72 -16.22
CA VAL A 229 10.52 1.43 -14.96
C VAL A 229 11.12 2.80 -15.26
N GLY A 230 10.72 3.82 -14.48
CA GLY A 230 11.25 5.18 -14.62
C GLY A 230 12.71 5.24 -14.19
N ASN A 231 13.02 4.57 -13.08
CA ASN A 231 14.38 4.24 -12.66
C ASN A 231 14.37 2.98 -11.75
N GLU A 232 15.56 2.43 -11.49
CA GLU A 232 15.74 1.27 -10.61
C GLU A 232 15.49 1.58 -9.12
N TRP A 233 15.59 2.86 -8.71
CA TRP A 233 15.48 3.28 -7.31
C TRP A 233 14.03 3.25 -6.81
N GLU A 234 13.08 3.66 -7.66
CA GLU A 234 11.63 3.54 -7.45
C GLU A 234 11.25 2.13 -7.01
N LEU A 235 11.65 1.15 -7.81
CA LEU A 235 11.36 -0.26 -7.57
C LEU A 235 12.02 -0.80 -6.29
N LYS A 236 13.30 -0.50 -6.07
CA LYS A 236 14.01 -0.94 -4.84
C LYS A 236 13.32 -0.37 -3.60
N TYR A 237 12.90 0.89 -3.63
CA TYR A 237 12.15 1.52 -2.55
C TYR A 237 10.75 0.89 -2.36
N GLU A 238 10.00 0.65 -3.43
CA GLU A 238 8.67 0.02 -3.38
C GLU A 238 8.74 -1.40 -2.78
N ALA A 239 9.68 -2.23 -3.25
CA ALA A 239 9.89 -3.59 -2.75
C ALA A 239 10.43 -3.63 -1.31
N ASN A 240 11.39 -2.78 -0.95
CA ASN A 240 11.87 -2.65 0.44
C ASN A 240 10.72 -2.26 1.39
N THR A 241 9.82 -1.37 0.95
CA THR A 241 8.63 -0.98 1.72
C THR A 241 7.66 -2.16 1.87
N ALA A 242 7.50 -2.98 0.83
CA ALA A 242 6.58 -4.12 0.80
C ALA A 242 6.98 -5.24 1.76
N TYR A 243 8.26 -5.60 1.82
CA TYR A 243 8.78 -6.52 2.84
C TYR A 243 8.47 -6.06 4.27
N GLY A 244 8.79 -4.81 4.58
CA GLY A 244 8.53 -4.25 5.91
C GLY A 244 7.03 -4.20 6.21
N PHE A 245 6.19 -3.97 5.20
CA PHE A 245 4.74 -4.04 5.34
C PHE A 245 4.27 -5.44 5.74
N TRP A 246 4.63 -6.50 5.02
CA TRP A 246 4.18 -7.86 5.31
C TRP A 246 4.58 -8.33 6.72
N LEU A 247 5.78 -7.97 7.17
CA LEU A 247 6.24 -8.29 8.52
C LEU A 247 5.45 -7.53 9.61
N ARG A 248 5.02 -6.30 9.36
CA ARG A 248 4.08 -5.56 10.24
C ARG A 248 2.68 -6.18 10.24
N ARG A 249 2.20 -6.69 9.10
CA ARG A 249 0.90 -7.40 9.01
C ARG A 249 0.90 -8.78 9.66
N ARG A 250 2.07 -9.41 9.76
CA ARG A 250 2.26 -10.60 10.60
C ARG A 250 2.13 -10.22 12.07
N ALA A 251 2.78 -9.14 12.49
CA ALA A 251 2.78 -8.66 13.88
C ALA A 251 1.43 -8.12 14.38
N ASP A 252 0.58 -7.55 13.51
CA ASP A 252 -0.82 -7.19 13.84
C ASP A 252 -1.87 -8.26 13.48
N GLY A 253 -1.44 -9.41 12.94
CA GLY A 253 -2.31 -10.53 12.59
C GLY A 253 -3.08 -10.38 11.26
N THR A 254 -3.11 -9.21 10.62
CA THR A 254 -3.94 -8.94 9.43
C THR A 254 -3.35 -9.41 8.09
N HIS A 255 -2.16 -10.02 8.07
CA HIS A 255 -1.47 -10.48 6.85
C HIS A 255 -2.32 -11.35 5.93
N ALA A 256 -3.15 -12.25 6.48
CA ALA A 256 -4.02 -13.11 5.69
C ALA A 256 -5.13 -12.31 4.99
N ASP A 257 -5.79 -11.37 5.69
CA ASP A 257 -6.81 -10.49 5.13
C ASP A 257 -6.23 -9.62 3.99
N PHE A 258 -5.00 -9.09 4.16
CA PHE A 258 -4.31 -8.33 3.11
C PHE A 258 -3.87 -9.19 1.92
N ARG A 259 -3.36 -10.40 2.15
CA ARG A 259 -3.00 -11.36 1.08
C ARG A 259 -4.22 -11.71 0.23
N ASP A 260 -5.33 -12.08 0.87
CA ASP A 260 -6.51 -12.55 0.15
C ASP A 260 -7.23 -11.43 -0.58
N GLY A 261 -7.25 -10.22 -0.02
CA GLY A 261 -7.68 -9.01 -0.71
C GLY A 261 -6.83 -8.70 -1.93
N LEU A 262 -5.50 -8.68 -1.79
CA LEU A 262 -4.58 -8.43 -2.91
C LEU A 262 -4.69 -9.47 -4.02
N ARG A 263 -4.77 -10.77 -3.66
CA ARG A 263 -5.02 -11.86 -4.62
C ARG A 263 -6.33 -11.65 -5.38
N SER A 264 -7.37 -11.19 -4.70
CA SER A 264 -8.69 -10.98 -5.30
C SER A 264 -8.71 -9.77 -6.24
N LEU A 265 -8.00 -8.68 -5.90
CA LEU A 265 -7.74 -7.56 -6.81
C LEU A 265 -7.01 -8.01 -8.08
N LEU A 266 -5.90 -8.75 -7.92
CA LEU A 266 -5.12 -9.31 -9.02
C LEU A 266 -5.95 -10.29 -9.86
N SER A 267 -6.82 -11.10 -9.24
CA SER A 267 -7.73 -12.01 -9.95
C SER A 267 -8.79 -11.27 -10.78
N ALA A 268 -9.21 -10.08 -10.35
CA ALA A 268 -10.23 -9.28 -11.03
C ALA A 268 -9.66 -8.36 -12.13
N LEU A 269 -8.41 -7.91 -12.00
CA LEU A 269 -7.82 -6.85 -12.85
C LEU A 269 -6.45 -7.21 -13.47
N ASP A 270 -5.87 -8.36 -13.14
CA ASP A 270 -4.52 -8.76 -13.56
C ASP A 270 -4.34 -10.29 -13.71
N ALA A 271 -5.44 -11.01 -13.99
CA ALA A 271 -5.50 -12.46 -13.91
C ALA A 271 -4.45 -13.19 -14.76
N GLU A 272 -4.14 -12.67 -15.95
CA GLU A 272 -3.12 -13.22 -16.85
C GLU A 272 -1.71 -13.15 -16.24
N TRP A 273 -1.38 -12.05 -15.55
CA TRP A 273 -0.10 -11.92 -14.84
C TRP A 273 -0.08 -12.75 -13.55
N LEU A 274 -1.20 -12.78 -12.82
CA LEU A 274 -1.30 -13.59 -11.60
C LEU A 274 -1.10 -15.09 -11.92
N ALA A 275 -1.67 -15.57 -13.02
CA ALA A 275 -1.55 -16.97 -13.45
C ALA A 275 -0.11 -17.40 -13.79
N THR A 276 0.79 -16.48 -14.14
CA THR A 276 2.21 -16.77 -14.36
C THR A 276 3.09 -16.58 -13.12
N HIS A 277 2.54 -16.04 -12.03
CA HIS A 277 3.24 -15.75 -10.76
C HIS A 277 2.46 -16.33 -9.55
N SER A 278 1.73 -17.42 -9.76
CA SER A 278 1.07 -18.22 -8.71
C SER A 278 1.80 -19.55 -8.57
N GLY A 279 2.82 -19.57 -7.72
CA GLY A 279 3.47 -20.80 -7.25
C GLY A 279 2.55 -21.64 -6.37
#